data_AF-A0A520Y9J5-F1
#
_entry.id   AF-A0A520Y9J5-F1
#
_cell.length_a   1.000
_cell.length_b   1.000
_cell.length_c   1.000
_cell.angle_alpha   90.00
_cell.angle_beta   90.00
_cell.angle_gamma   90.00
#
_symmetry.space_group_name_H-M   'P 1'
#
loop_
_entity.id
_entity.type
_entity.pdbx_description
1 polymer ?
#
loop_
_entity_poly.entity_id
_entity_poly.type
_entity_poly.pdbx_seq_one_letter_code
_entity_poly.pdbx_strand_id
1 'polypeptide(L)' 'MARRGPRGKKRKFERNFEQDDKRDDHIKLNGVVSQVYAGGQFEVTTESGAAVRAQLCGRMR' A
#
# COMPACT_ATOMS: atom_id res chain seq x y z
N MET A 1 13.85 28.28 37.12
CA MET A 1 13.64 26.83 37.31
C MET A 1 12.78 26.29 36.18
N ALA A 2 13.32 25.41 35.34
CA ALA A 2 12.65 24.85 34.17
C ALA A 2 11.82 23.62 34.53
N ARG A 3 10.57 23.53 34.04
CA ARG A 3 9.79 22.28 34.01
C ARG A 3 9.43 21.96 32.56
N ARG A 4 10.39 21.40 31.83
CA ARG A 4 10.15 20.78 30.52
C ARG A 4 9.48 19.43 30.79
N GLY A 5 8.17 19.34 30.58
CA GLY A 5 7.45 18.06 30.63
C GLY A 5 8.02 17.05 29.63
N PRO A 6 7.89 15.74 29.88
CA PRO A 6 8.53 14.74 29.05
C PRO A 6 7.93 14.79 27.63
N ARG A 7 8.80 15.08 26.65
CA ARG A 7 8.48 15.05 25.22
C ARG A 7 7.81 13.71 24.90
N GLY A 8 6.61 13.78 24.33
CA GLY A 8 5.82 12.65 23.89
C GLY A 8 6.68 11.64 23.13
N LYS A 9 6.74 10.43 23.68
CA LYS A 9 7.38 9.25 23.12
C LYS A 9 6.87 9.07 21.69
N LYS A 10 7.70 9.36 20.68
CA LYS A 10 7.43 8.98 19.28
C LYS A 10 7.25 7.46 19.29
N ARG A 11 6.00 6.99 19.27
CA ARG A 11 5.70 5.58 19.04
C ARG A 11 6.22 5.31 17.63
N LYS A 12 7.36 4.62 17.53
CA LYS A 12 7.74 3.97 16.28
C LYS A 12 6.62 2.99 16.01
N PHE A 13 5.70 3.37 15.14
CA PHE A 13 4.73 2.45 14.58
C PHE A 13 5.55 1.56 13.66
N GLU A 14 6.11 0.49 14.21
CA GLU A 14 6.65 -0.60 13.41
C GLU A 14 5.46 -1.18 12.68
N ARG A 15 5.24 -0.70 11.45
CA ARG A 15 4.23 -1.24 10.54
C ARG A 15 4.69 -2.67 10.26
N ASN A 16 4.13 -3.60 11.02
CA ASN A 16 4.43 -5.01 10.88
C ASN A 16 3.71 -5.48 9.61
N PHE A 17 4.45 -5.50 8.50
CA PHE A 17 3.86 -5.63 7.17
C PHE A 17 3.35 -7.03 6.85
N GLU A 18 3.74 -8.04 7.62
CA GLU A 18 3.12 -9.38 7.61
C GLU A 18 1.70 -9.35 8.17
N GLN A 19 1.32 -8.28 8.89
CA GLN A 19 -0.03 -8.13 9.44
C GLN A 19 -1.02 -7.62 8.39
N ASP A 20 -0.54 -7.04 7.28
CA ASP A 20 -1.40 -6.54 6.20
C ASP A 20 -2.00 -7.69 5.37
N ASP A 21 -1.35 -8.86 5.39
CA ASP A 21 -1.90 -10.15 4.94
C ASP A 21 -3.10 -10.64 5.78
N LYS A 22 -3.37 -10.04 6.95
CA LYS A 22 -4.51 -10.40 7.81
C LYS A 22 -5.77 -9.59 7.50
N ARG A 23 -5.75 -8.75 6.46
CA ARG A 23 -6.94 -8.06 5.96
C ARG A 23 -7.71 -9.01 5.04
N ASP A 24 -8.56 -9.83 5.65
CA ASP A 24 -9.36 -10.88 4.96
C ASP A 24 -10.38 -10.32 3.95
N ASP A 25 -10.54 -9.00 3.86
CA ASP A 25 -11.43 -8.31 2.92
C ASP A 25 -10.78 -8.02 1.55
N HIS A 26 -9.49 -8.32 1.37
CA HIS A 26 -8.77 -8.04 0.13
C HIS A 26 -8.44 -9.32 -0.65
N ILE A 27 -8.62 -9.29 -1.97
CA ILE A 27 -8.19 -10.34 -2.88
C ILE A 27 -6.88 -9.96 -3.59
N LYS A 28 -5.92 -10.87 -3.62
CA LYS A 28 -4.67 -10.73 -4.38
C LYS A 28 -4.82 -11.43 -5.73
N LEU A 29 -4.60 -10.69 -6.80
CA LEU A 29 -4.71 -11.19 -8.17
C LEU A 29 -3.40 -10.96 -8.92
N ASN A 30 -3.02 -11.93 -9.75
CA ASN A 30 -1.93 -11.79 -10.69
C ASN A 30 -2.43 -11.20 -12.01
N GLY A 31 -1.59 -10.41 -12.66
CA GLY A 31 -1.89 -9.80 -13.94
C GLY A 31 -0.68 -9.12 -14.55
N VAL A 32 -0.82 -8.76 -15.82
CA VAL A 32 0.21 -8.07 -16.60
C VAL A 32 -0.26 -6.64 -16.87
N VAL A 33 0.64 -5.67 -16.70
CA VAL A 33 0.36 -4.27 -17.02
C VAL A 33 0.18 -4.12 -18.53
N SER A 34 -1.00 -3.65 -18.95
CA SER A 34 -1.33 -3.41 -20.36
C SER A 34 -1.03 -1.97 -20.78
N GLN A 35 -1.35 -0.99 -19.92
CA GLN A 35 -1.19 0.44 -20.20
C GLN A 35 -0.70 1.22 -18.96
N VAL A 36 0.00 2.33 -19.21
CA VAL A 36 0.52 3.24 -18.18
C VAL A 36 -0.12 4.62 -18.34
N TYR A 37 -0.65 5.16 -17.25
CA TYR A 37 -1.27 6.48 -17.21
C TYR A 37 -0.53 7.45 -16.28
N ALA A 38 -0.81 8.75 -16.45
CA ALA A 38 -0.30 9.80 -15.57
C ALA A 38 -0.77 9.59 -14.12
N GLY A 39 0.00 10.10 -13.16
CA GLY A 39 -0.32 9.99 -11.73
C GLY A 39 0.00 8.61 -11.12
N GLY A 40 0.72 7.74 -11.84
CA GLY A 40 1.12 6.42 -11.37
C GLY A 40 -0.05 5.42 -11.33
N GLN A 41 -0.98 5.56 -12.28
CA GLN A 41 -2.07 4.61 -12.50
C GLN A 41 -1.72 3.68 -13.67
N PHE A 42 -2.18 2.44 -13.58
CA PHE A 42 -1.89 1.39 -14.53
C PHE A 42 -3.18 0.67 -14.89
N GLU A 43 -3.31 0.27 -16.15
CA GLU A 43 -4.25 -0.77 -16.53
C GLU A 43 -3.55 -2.13 -16.40
N VAL A 44 -4.19 -3.06 -15.69
CA VAL A 44 -3.68 -4.41 -15.48
C VAL A 44 -4.71 -5.39 -16.02
N THR A 45 -4.29 -6.23 -16.96
CA THR A 45 -5.08 -7.36 -17.41
C THR A 45 -4.78 -8.56 -16.51
N THR A 46 -5.78 -9.03 -15.78
CA THR A 46 -5.65 -10.20 -14.90
C THR A 46 -5.60 -11.49 -15.72
N GLU A 47 -5.12 -12.57 -15.12
CA GLU A 47 -5.08 -13.90 -15.77
C GLU A 47 -6.49 -14.40 -16.18
N SER A 48 -7.55 -13.94 -15.50
CA SER A 48 -8.94 -14.22 -15.87
C SER A 48 -9.43 -13.41 -17.09
N GLY A 49 -8.58 -12.55 -17.66
CA GLY A 49 -8.89 -11.71 -18.82
C GLY A 49 -9.59 -10.39 -18.49
N ALA A 50 -9.81 -10.07 -17.21
CA ALA A 50 -10.44 -8.82 -16.81
C ALA A 50 -9.41 -7.68 -16.77
N ALA A 51 -9.76 -6.53 -17.33
CA ALA A 51 -8.95 -5.31 -17.24
C ALA A 51 -9.38 -4.49 -16.01
N VAL A 52 -8.42 -4.14 -15.16
CA VAL A 52 -8.65 -3.32 -13.96
C VAL A 52 -7.69 -2.14 -13.90
N ARG A 53 -8.12 -1.04 -13.29
CA ARG A 53 -7.24 0.09 -12.98
C ARG A 53 -6.61 -0.09 -11.61
N ALA A 54 -5.29 -0.02 -11.56
CA ALA A 54 -4.49 -0.18 -10.35
C ALA A 54 -3.59 1.04 -10.12
N GLN A 55 -3.18 1.23 -8.85
CA GLN A 55 -2.21 2.25 -8.45
C GLN A 55 -1.09 1.60 -7.67
N LEU A 56 0.11 2.17 -7.79
CA LEU A 56 1.27 1.75 -7.00
C LEU A 56 0.97 1.87 -5.49
N CYS A 57 1.15 0.79 -4.75
CA CYS A 57 0.99 0.83 -3.31
C CYS A 57 2.06 1.74 -2.69
N GLY A 58 1.72 2.44 -1.59
CA GLY A 58 2.61 3.44 -0.98
C GLY A 58 3.96 2.91 -0.49
N ARG A 59 4.13 1.58 -0.40
CA ARG A 59 5.41 0.93 -0.08
C ARG A 59 6.37 0.88 -1.27
N MET A 60 5.84 0.74 -2.48
CA MET A 60 6.62 0.60 -3.70
C MET A 60 7.03 1.98 -4.26
N ARG A 61 6.46 3.07 -3.72
CA ARG A 61 6.75 4.46 -4.07
C ARG A 61 7.97 5.01 -3.34
#